data_AF-A0A8C3SJ39-F1
#
_entry.id   AF-A0A8C3SJ39-F1
#
_cell.length_a   1.000
_cell.length_b   1.000
_cell.length_c   1.000
_cell.angle_alpha   90.00
_cell.angle_beta   90.00
_cell.angle_gamma   90.00
#
_symmetry.space_group_name_H-M   'P 1'
#
loop_
_entity.id
_entity.type
_entity.pdbx_description
1 polymer ?
#
loop_
_entity_poly.entity_id
_entity_poly.type
_entity_poly.pdbx_seq_one_letter_code
_entity_poly.pdbx_strand_id
1 'polypeptide(L)'
;LLKNFLYFLSRKELDFIRNVTKGVNHVWIGLNITSPERTWMWVDGSLNLLNKLKPLIIFSSFHRFPITGLAEQNSCGVMKGEQIRSDICGAEFKWVCQKEAFQI
;
A
#
# COMPACT_ATOMS: atom_id res chain seq x y z
N LEU A 1 2.24 0.08 -21.12
CA LEU A 1 3.15 -0.10 -19.96
C LEU A 1 2.34 0.11 -18.68
N LEU A 2 1.71 -0.94 -18.15
CA LEU A 2 0.95 -0.84 -16.91
C LEU A 2 1.96 -0.79 -15.75
N LYS A 3 2.25 0.42 -15.27
CA LYS A 3 3.00 0.63 -14.04
C LYS A 3 1.96 0.67 -12.92
N ASN A 4 1.94 -0.36 -12.10
CA ASN A 4 1.03 -0.41 -10.95
C ASN A 4 1.72 0.22 -9.75
N PHE A 5 0.96 0.89 -8.88
CA PHE A 5 1.45 1.26 -7.56
C PHE A 5 1.78 0.02 -6.73
N LEU A 6 2.74 0.17 -5.83
CA LEU A 6 3.19 -0.92 -4.97
C LEU A 6 2.07 -1.44 -4.03
N TYR A 7 1.87 -2.75 -4.01
CA TYR A 7 1.16 -3.48 -2.96
C TYR A 7 2.00 -4.67 -2.49
N PHE A 8 1.71 -5.19 -1.30
CA PHE A 8 2.37 -6.38 -0.77
C PHE A 8 1.37 -7.22 0.03
N LEU A 9 1.58 -8.52 0.04
CA LEU A 9 0.71 -9.50 0.69
C LEU A 9 1.47 -10.33 1.75
N SER A 10 2.79 -10.19 1.82
CA SER A 10 3.65 -10.94 2.73
C SER A 10 4.63 -10.07 3.52
N ARG A 11 5.09 -10.58 4.67
CA ARG A 11 6.20 -9.97 5.45
C ARG A 11 7.48 -9.86 4.63
N LYS A 12 7.82 -10.90 3.86
CA LYS A 12 9.04 -10.92 3.03
C LYS A 12 9.04 -9.80 1.98
N GLU A 13 7.89 -9.56 1.33
CA GLU A 13 7.75 -8.43 0.40
C GLU A 13 7.89 -7.10 1.13
N LEU A 14 7.23 -6.93 2.29
CA LEU A 14 7.36 -5.70 3.07
C LEU A 14 8.81 -5.44 3.50
N ASP A 15 9.51 -6.45 4.00
CA ASP A 15 10.91 -6.34 4.43
C ASP A 15 11.83 -6.00 3.24
N PHE A 16 11.58 -6.60 2.08
CA PHE A 16 12.29 -6.25 0.84
C PHE A 16 12.06 -4.80 0.45
N ILE A 17 10.80 -4.35 0.45
CA ILE A 17 10.47 -2.96 0.11
C ILE A 17 11.10 -1.99 1.09
N ARG A 18 11.02 -2.24 2.40
CA ARG A 18 11.66 -1.40 3.42
C ARG A 18 13.16 -1.26 3.20
N ASN A 19 13.82 -2.36 2.82
CA ASN A 19 15.23 -2.34 2.46
C ASN A 19 15.50 -1.51 1.19
N VAL A 20 14.64 -1.62 0.16
CA VAL A 20 14.76 -0.83 -1.08
C VAL A 20 14.48 0.66 -0.85
N THR A 21 13.55 1.00 0.05
CA THR A 21 13.20 2.39 0.40
C THR A 21 14.03 2.93 1.57
N LYS A 22 15.04 2.18 2.03
CA LYS A 22 15.87 2.58 3.17
C LYS A 22 16.58 3.90 2.88
N GLY A 23 16.49 4.84 3.83
CA GLY A 23 17.07 6.17 3.68
C GLY A 23 16.22 7.15 2.85
N VAL A 24 15.07 6.73 2.32
CA VAL A 24 14.08 7.63 1.73
C VAL A 24 13.08 8.03 2.82
N ASN A 25 12.84 9.34 2.98
CA ASN A 25 12.02 9.87 4.06
C ASN A 25 10.56 9.39 4.01
N HIS A 26 9.87 9.66 2.90
CA HIS A 26 8.48 9.26 2.69
C HIS A 26 8.32 8.76 1.25
N VAL A 27 7.66 7.61 1.12
CA VAL A 27 7.41 6.98 -0.17
C VAL A 27 5.95 6.57 -0.26
N TRP A 28 5.26 7.05 -1.29
CA TRP A 28 3.92 6.60 -1.60
C TRP A 28 3.91 5.11 -1.98
N ILE A 29 3.00 4.39 -1.34
CA ILE A 29 2.60 3.03 -1.72
C ILE A 29 1.16 3.09 -2.24
N GLY A 30 0.72 2.04 -2.94
CA GLY A 30 -0.59 2.01 -3.60
C GLY A 30 -1.77 1.84 -2.66
N LEU A 31 -1.79 2.51 -1.51
CA LEU A 31 -2.82 2.34 -0.49
C LEU A 31 -3.63 3.65 -0.34
N ASN A 32 -4.95 3.55 -0.34
CA ASN A 32 -5.86 4.68 -0.14
C ASN A 32 -7.03 4.32 0.77
N ILE A 33 -7.69 5.35 1.31
CA ILE A 33 -9.00 5.20 1.94
C ILE A 33 -10.09 5.22 0.88
N THR A 34 -11.04 4.29 0.98
CA THR A 34 -12.25 4.32 0.17
C THR A 34 -13.43 4.95 0.89
N SER A 35 -14.25 5.62 0.10
CA SER A 35 -15.49 6.27 0.53
C SER A 35 -16.68 5.45 0.02
N PRO A 36 -17.76 5.30 0.83
CA PRO A 36 -18.00 5.90 2.15
C PRO A 36 -17.47 5.11 3.35
N GLU A 37 -16.98 3.88 3.16
CA GLU A 37 -16.72 2.93 4.26
C GLU A 37 -15.51 3.30 5.15
N ARG A 38 -14.67 4.26 4.71
CA ARG A 38 -13.44 4.69 5.38
C ARG A 38 -12.49 3.52 5.69
N THR A 39 -12.41 2.59 4.75
CA THR A 39 -11.54 1.41 4.83
C THR A 39 -10.33 1.59 3.94
N TRP A 40 -9.20 1.02 4.35
CA TRP A 40 -7.99 1.02 3.54
C TRP A 40 -8.07 -0.03 2.44
N MET A 41 -7.78 0.37 1.21
CA MET A 41 -7.68 -0.52 0.06
C MET A 41 -6.45 -0.22 -0.79
N TRP A 42 -6.05 -1.21 -1.58
CA TRP A 42 -5.01 -1.02 -2.61
C TRP A 42 -5.63 -0.38 -3.87
N VAL A 43 -4.94 0.60 -4.46
CA VAL A 43 -5.36 1.43 -5.61
C VAL A 43 -5.59 0.58 -6.87
N ASP A 44 -4.68 -0.33 -7.21
CA ASP A 44 -4.74 -1.11 -8.45
C ASP A 44 -5.48 -2.44 -8.27
N GLY A 45 -6.79 -2.40 -8.10
CA GLY A 45 -7.60 -3.62 -8.03
C GLY A 45 -7.39 -4.61 -9.20
N SER A 46 -6.43 -5.54 -9.10
CA SER A 46 -6.32 -6.68 -10.03
C SER A 46 -7.59 -7.53 -9.94
N LEU A 47 -8.32 -7.54 -11.04
CA LEU A 47 -9.77 -7.33 -11.08
C LEU A 47 -10.66 -8.57 -10.87
N ASN A 48 -10.14 -9.80 -10.73
CA ASN A 48 -11.05 -10.97 -10.80
C ASN A 48 -10.92 -12.03 -9.69
N LEU A 49 -9.78 -12.17 -9.00
CA LEU A 49 -9.63 -13.16 -7.91
C LEU A 49 -9.54 -12.51 -6.52
N LEU A 50 -8.87 -11.36 -6.41
CA LEU A 50 -8.68 -10.66 -5.14
C LEU A 50 -9.94 -9.95 -4.65
N ASN A 51 -10.84 -9.51 -5.54
CA ASN A 51 -12.07 -8.78 -5.14
C ASN A 51 -12.99 -9.59 -4.20
N LYS A 52 -13.00 -10.93 -4.28
CA LYS A 52 -13.77 -11.78 -3.35
C LYS A 52 -13.09 -12.01 -2.01
N LEU A 53 -11.76 -11.90 -1.95
CA LEU A 53 -10.95 -12.14 -0.74
C LEU A 53 -10.48 -10.83 -0.06
N LYS A 54 -10.66 -9.68 -0.71
CA LYS A 54 -10.21 -8.35 -0.26
C LYS A 54 -10.68 -7.96 1.15
N PRO A 55 -11.97 -8.11 1.53
CA PRO A 55 -12.38 -7.82 2.90
C PRO A 55 -11.60 -8.67 3.91
N LEU A 56 -11.40 -9.96 3.61
CA LEU A 56 -10.73 -10.92 4.50
C LEU A 56 -9.21 -10.70 4.59
N ILE A 57 -8.57 -10.31 3.49
CA ILE A 57 -7.12 -10.03 3.44
C ILE A 57 -6.80 -8.69 4.09
N ILE A 58 -7.63 -7.66 3.94
CA ILE A 58 -7.42 -6.36 4.59
C ILE A 58 -7.47 -6.53 6.13
N PHE A 59 -8.44 -7.27 6.66
CA PHE A 59 -8.52 -7.56 8.10
C PHE A 59 -7.30 -8.34 8.64
N SER A 60 -6.80 -9.35 7.90
CA SER A 60 -5.64 -10.16 8.35
C SER A 60 -4.26 -9.53 8.08
N SER A 61 -4.17 -8.60 7.13
CA SER A 61 -2.93 -7.91 6.76
C SER A 61 -2.68 -6.68 7.63
N PHE A 62 -3.74 -5.96 8.01
CA PHE A 62 -3.63 -4.82 8.93
C PHE A 62 -3.26 -5.25 10.35
N HIS A 63 -3.75 -6.41 10.80
CA HIS A 63 -3.28 -6.99 12.06
C HIS A 63 -1.78 -7.34 12.03
N ARG A 64 -1.21 -7.58 10.84
CA ARG A 64 0.23 -7.84 10.69
C ARG A 64 1.07 -6.57 10.56
N PHE A 65 0.48 -5.46 10.08
CA PHE A 65 1.19 -4.20 9.86
C PHE A 65 0.29 -3.00 10.22
N PRO A 66 0.40 -2.46 11.44
CA PRO A 66 -0.45 -1.35 11.86
C PRO A 66 -0.12 -0.10 11.05
N ILE A 67 -1.16 0.57 10.55
CA ILE A 67 -1.03 1.92 9.96
C ILE A 67 -1.17 2.94 11.07
N THR A 68 -0.20 3.84 11.14
CA THR A 68 -0.20 4.93 12.10
C THR A 68 -0.84 6.18 11.48
N GLY A 69 -1.83 6.76 12.16
CA GLY A 69 -2.56 7.95 11.70
C GLY A 69 -4.03 7.67 11.42
N LEU A 70 -4.79 8.71 11.11
CA LEU A 70 -6.24 8.63 10.95
C LEU A 70 -6.63 8.05 9.59
N ALA A 71 -7.69 7.26 9.55
CA ALA A 71 -8.34 6.75 8.34
C ALA A 71 -9.42 7.74 7.88
N GLU A 72 -8.99 8.92 7.42
CA GLU A 72 -9.88 9.98 6.97
C GLU A 72 -10.09 9.95 5.46
N GLN A 73 -11.11 10.68 5.00
CA GLN A 73 -11.29 10.89 3.58
C GLN A 73 -10.06 11.61 3.02
N ASN A 74 -9.64 11.24 1.81
CA ASN A 74 -8.42 11.77 1.16
C ASN A 74 -7.10 11.39 1.87
N SER A 75 -7.12 10.34 2.70
CA SER A 75 -5.90 9.73 3.24
C SER A 75 -5.32 8.64 2.32
N CYS A 76 -4.00 8.68 2.15
CA CYS A 76 -3.20 7.72 1.41
C CYS A 76 -2.08 7.15 2.29
N GLY A 77 -1.62 5.94 1.96
CA GLY A 77 -0.56 5.27 2.71
C GLY A 77 0.83 5.68 2.24
N VAL A 78 1.68 6.11 3.18
CA VAL A 78 3.11 6.34 2.98
C VAL A 78 3.93 5.32 3.77
N MET A 79 5.04 4.88 3.19
CA MET A 79 6.09 4.20 3.94
C MET A 79 7.10 5.22 4.48
N LYS A 80 7.40 5.14 5.77
CA LYS A 80 8.38 5.97 6.49
C LYS A 80 9.24 5.09 7.38
N GLY A 81 10.43 4.76 6.92
CA GLY A 81 11.27 3.75 7.57
C GLY A 81 10.51 2.42 7.67
N GLU A 82 10.42 1.87 8.88
CA GLU A 82 9.71 0.62 9.14
C GLU A 82 8.18 0.79 9.25
N GLN A 83 7.66 2.01 9.26
CA GLN A 83 6.24 2.28 9.51
C GLN A 83 5.48 2.54 8.23
N ILE A 84 4.20 2.13 8.24
CA ILE A 84 3.20 2.60 7.28
C ILE A 84 2.39 3.69 7.99
N ARG A 85 2.26 4.86 7.38
CA ARG A 85 1.54 5.99 7.94
C ARG A 85 0.45 6.48 6.99
N SER A 86 -0.56 7.10 7.58
CA SER A 86 -1.56 7.88 6.85
C SER A 86 -1.01 9.28 6.58
N ASP A 87 -1.20 9.78 5.36
CA ASP A 87 -0.91 11.15 4.96
C ASP A 87 -1.98 11.63 3.95
N ILE A 88 -2.06 12.94 3.71
CA ILE A 88 -3.02 13.52 2.76
C ILE A 88 -2.54 13.19 1.34
N CYS A 89 -3.42 12.61 0.49
CA CYS A 89 -3.04 12.16 -0.85
C CYS A 89 -2.45 13.25 -1.76
N GLY A 90 -2.67 14.53 -1.44
CA GLY A 90 -2.12 15.67 -2.17
C GLY A 90 -0.69 16.05 -1.79
N ALA A 91 -0.06 15.38 -0.82
CA ALA A 91 1.33 15.67 -0.44
C ALA A 91 2.34 15.17 -1.50
N GLU A 92 3.43 15.93 -1.68
CA GLU A 92 4.46 15.62 -2.68
C GLU A 92 5.54 14.70 -2.12
N PHE A 93 5.48 13.42 -2.46
CA PHE A 93 6.52 12.43 -2.12
C PHE A 93 6.92 11.60 -3.33
N LYS A 94 8.08 10.93 -3.23
CA LYS A 94 8.47 9.90 -4.19
C LYS A 94 7.50 8.72 -4.11
N TRP A 95 7.33 7.97 -5.19
CA TRP A 95 6.47 6.78 -5.21
C TRP A 95 7.23 5.56 -5.73
N VAL A 96 6.76 4.38 -5.34
CA VAL A 96 7.27 3.10 -5.87
C VAL A 96 6.21 2.46 -6.76
N CYS A 97 6.64 2.07 -7.95
CA CYS A 97 5.85 1.25 -8.87
C CYS A 97 6.33 -0.20 -8.82
N GLN A 98 5.43 -1.12 -9.12
CA GLN A 98 5.73 -2.54 -9.34
C GLN A 98 5.26 -3.01 -10.71
N LYS A 99 5.90 -4.06 -11.20
CA LYS A 99 5.50 -4.80 -12.40
C LYS A 99 5.78 -6.28 -12.19
N GLU A 100 5.04 -7.12 -12.89
CA GLU A 100 5.32 -8.56 -12.88
C GLU A 100 6.69 -8.84 -13.54
N ALA A 101 7.42 -9.78 -12.95
CA ALA A 101 8.62 -10.31 -13.56
C ALA A 101 8.22 -11.20 -14.74
N PHE A 102 8.94 -11.09 -15.85
CA PHE A 102 8.80 -12.06 -16.93
C PHE A 102 9.31 -13.42 -16.44
N GLN A 103 8.48 -14.45 -16.55
CA GLN A 103 8.95 -15.82 -16.43
C GLN A 103 9.62 -16.19 -17.76
N ILE A 104 10.86 -16.68 -17.67
CA ILE A 104 11.67 -17.12 -18.80
C ILE A 104 11.59 -18.64 -18.88
#